data_AF-A0AA43F0W3-F1
#
_entry.id   AF-A0AA43F0W3-F1
#
_cell.length_a   1.000
_cell.length_b   1.000
_cell.length_c   1.000
_cell.angle_alpha   90.00
_cell.angle_beta   90.00
_cell.angle_gamma   90.00
#
_symmetry.space_group_name_H-M   'P 1'
#
loop_
_entity.id
_entity.type
_entity.pdbx_description
1 polymer ?
#
loop_
_entity_poly.entity_id
_entity_poly.type
_entity_poly.pdbx_seq_one_letter_code
_entity_poly.pdbx_strand_id
1 'polypeptide(L)' 'MLDDESLDLIFRDAHTPQGFLDAPVTDEKLRQVYDLMKWGPTTMNTQPMRIVFVRSKAAKEKLAPA' A
#
# COMPACT_ATOMS: atom_id res chain seq x y z
N MET A 1 -18.74 4.09 15.60
CA MET A 1 -17.56 3.21 15.78
C MET A 1 -17.53 2.22 14.64
N LEU A 2 -16.37 1.67 14.31
CA LEU A 2 -16.27 0.57 13.35
C LEU A 2 -16.98 -0.67 13.89
N ASP A 3 -17.51 -1.51 13.01
CA ASP A 3 -18.03 -2.82 13.37
C ASP A 3 -16.89 -3.80 13.66
N ASP A 4 -17.24 -4.96 14.24
CA ASP A 4 -16.25 -5.97 14.57
C ASP A 4 -15.51 -6.51 13.34
N GLU A 5 -16.22 -6.69 12.22
CA GLU A 5 -15.62 -7.17 10.97
C GLU A 5 -14.53 -6.22 10.46
N SER A 6 -14.77 -4.92 10.48
CA SER A 6 -13.78 -3.91 10.08
C SER A 6 -12.58 -3.87 11.03
N LEU A 7 -12.82 -4.05 12.33
CA LEU A 7 -11.76 -4.09 13.34
C LEU A 7 -10.89 -5.35 13.19
N ASP A 8 -11.50 -6.50 12.87
CA ASP A 8 -10.79 -7.74 12.56
C ASP A 8 -9.92 -7.57 11.32
N LEU A 9 -10.52 -7.05 10.23
CA LEU A 9 -9.86 -6.86 8.95
C LEU A 9 -8.64 -5.94 9.01
N ILE A 10 -8.70 -4.87 9.81
CA ILE A 10 -7.68 -3.81 9.80
C ILE A 10 -6.64 -3.99 10.92
N PHE A 11 -7.06 -4.47 12.10
CA PHE A 11 -6.22 -4.37 13.31
C PHE A 11 -5.96 -5.69 14.04
N ARG A 12 -6.96 -6.58 14.16
CA ARG A 12 -6.82 -7.80 14.99
C ARG A 12 -6.23 -8.98 14.21
N ASP A 13 -6.70 -9.21 13.00
CA ASP A 13 -6.31 -10.35 12.17
C ASP A 13 -5.36 -9.96 11.02
N ALA A 14 -5.18 -8.65 10.78
CA ALA A 14 -4.25 -8.15 9.79
C ALA A 14 -2.80 -8.50 10.15
N HIS A 15 -2.14 -9.27 9.28
CA HIS A 15 -0.74 -9.68 9.46
C HIS A 15 0.10 -9.43 8.21
N THR A 16 1.42 -9.32 8.38
CA THR A 16 2.36 -9.17 7.26
C THR A 16 2.33 -10.43 6.37
N PRO A 17 2.01 -10.30 5.06
CA PRO A 17 2.02 -11.45 4.15
C PRO A 17 3.43 -12.03 3.97
N GLN A 18 3.55 -13.35 3.98
CA GLN A 18 4.83 -14.06 3.73
C GLN A 18 5.15 -14.24 2.23
N GLY A 19 4.16 -14.00 1.36
CA GLY A 19 4.30 -14.16 -0.09
C GLY A 19 3.20 -13.45 -0.85
N PHE A 20 3.39 -13.32 -2.16
CA PHE A 20 2.45 -12.67 -3.08
C PHE A 20 2.06 -13.62 -4.20
N LEU A 21 0.81 -13.52 -4.65
CA LEU A 21 0.35 -14.23 -5.85
C LEU A 21 1.04 -13.67 -7.09
N ASP A 22 1.20 -14.49 -8.13
CA ASP A 22 1.64 -14.05 -9.46
C ASP A 22 0.50 -13.39 -10.24
N ALA A 23 -0.09 -12.37 -9.62
CA ALA A 23 -1.20 -11.59 -10.16
C ALA A 23 -0.84 -10.10 -10.12
N PRO A 24 -0.97 -9.36 -11.24
CA PRO A 24 -0.66 -7.95 -11.26
C PRO A 24 -1.71 -7.13 -10.49
N VAL A 25 -1.26 -6.13 -9.74
CA VAL A 25 -2.15 -5.11 -9.16
C VAL A 25 -2.50 -4.08 -10.23
N THR A 26 -3.79 -3.87 -10.46
CA THR A 26 -4.31 -2.94 -11.47
C THR A 26 -4.02 -1.49 -11.10
N ASP A 27 -3.94 -0.62 -12.11
CA ASP A 27 -3.77 0.83 -11.89
C ASP A 27 -4.90 1.46 -11.09
N GLU A 28 -6.12 0.96 -11.28
CA GLU A 28 -7.27 1.38 -10.50
C GLU A 28 -7.10 1.04 -9.02
N LYS A 29 -6.66 -0.18 -8.69
CA LYS A 29 -6.42 -0.59 -7.31
C LYS A 29 -5.32 0.23 -6.65
N LEU A 30 -4.22 0.52 -7.37
CA LEU A 30 -3.15 1.38 -6.87
C LEU A 30 -3.64 2.80 -6.57
N ARG A 31 -4.51 3.35 -7.44
CA ARG A 31 -5.11 4.67 -7.24
C ARG A 31 -6.06 4.68 -6.05
N GLN A 32 -6.89 3.65 -5.88
CA GLN A 32 -7.75 3.49 -4.70
C GLN A 32 -6.94 3.53 -3.39
N VAL A 33 -5.83 2.79 -3.33
CA VAL A 33 -4.93 2.79 -2.15
C VAL A 33 -4.35 4.18 -1.90
N TYR A 34 -3.88 4.87 -2.95
CA TYR A 34 -3.38 6.23 -2.84
C TYR A 34 -4.44 7.21 -2.32
N ASP A 35 -5.66 7.14 -2.86
CA ASP A 35 -6.76 8.03 -2.47
C ASP A 35 -7.18 7.85 -1.02
N LEU A 36 -7.11 6.63 -0.49
CA LEU A 36 -7.35 6.34 0.93
C LEU A 36 -6.24 6.92 1.84
N MET A 37 -4.97 6.80 1.45
CA MET A 37 -3.86 7.17 2.34
C MET A 37 -3.43 8.65 2.25
N LYS A 38 -3.65 9.32 1.12
CA LYS A 38 -3.02 10.65 0.82
C LYS A 38 -3.40 11.76 1.80
N TRP A 39 -4.49 11.60 2.54
CA TRP A 39 -4.99 12.56 3.52
C TRP A 39 -4.47 12.33 4.93
N GLY A 40 -3.51 11.42 5.13
CA GLY A 40 -2.81 11.27 6.40
C GLY A 40 -2.23 12.62 6.87
N PRO A 41 -2.44 13.02 8.13
CA PRO A 41 -1.96 14.30 8.62
C PRO A 41 -0.43 14.34 8.63
N THR A 42 0.14 15.44 8.16
CA THR A 42 1.59 15.69 8.18
C THR A 42 1.89 16.99 8.90
N THR A 43 3.11 17.16 9.42
CA THR A 43 3.55 18.42 10.03
C THR A 43 3.24 19.59 9.09
N MET A 44 2.50 20.58 9.62
CA MET A 44 2.05 21.77 8.89
C MET A 44 1.31 21.46 7.57
N ASN A 45 0.67 20.29 7.45
CA ASN A 45 0.00 19.84 6.23
C ASN A 45 0.88 19.91 4.95
N THR A 46 2.19 19.73 5.09
CA THR A 46 3.17 19.85 4.00
C THR A 46 3.04 18.79 2.90
N GLN A 47 2.40 17.64 3.17
CA GLN A 47 2.18 16.56 2.20
C GLN A 47 3.46 16.18 1.41
N PRO A 48 4.59 15.88 2.09
CA PRO A 48 5.87 15.70 1.42
C PRO A 48 6.01 14.35 0.71
N MET A 49 5.06 13.42 0.88
CA MET A 49 5.13 12.07 0.34
C MET A 49 5.26 12.06 -1.18
N ARG A 50 6.19 11.26 -1.71
CA ARG A 50 6.36 10.97 -3.14
C ARG A 50 6.40 9.46 -3.32
N ILE A 51 5.65 8.94 -4.27
CA ILE A 51 5.46 7.50 -4.46
C ILE A 51 5.77 7.14 -5.90
N VAL A 52 6.52 6.06 -6.09
CA VAL A 52 6.78 5.46 -7.39
C VAL A 52 6.32 4.00 -7.34
N PHE A 53 5.37 3.64 -8.21
CA PHE A 53 4.92 2.25 -8.35
C PHE A 53 5.84 1.49 -9.31
N VAL A 54 6.71 0.63 -8.77
CA VAL A 54 7.65 -0.17 -9.55
C VAL A 54 7.00 -1.49 -9.99
N ARG A 55 6.77 -1.62 -11.30
CA ARG A 55 5.97 -2.75 -11.85
C ARG A 55 6.75 -3.73 -12.70
N SER A 56 7.70 -3.26 -13.51
CA SER A 56 8.42 -4.14 -14.43
C SER A 56 9.40 -5.04 -13.68
N LYS A 57 9.59 -6.26 -14.21
CA LYS A 57 10.55 -7.23 -13.67
C LYS A 57 11.95 -6.62 -13.57
N ALA A 58 12.43 -5.99 -14.66
CA ALA A 58 13.73 -5.34 -14.69
C ALA A 58 13.90 -4.23 -13.63
N ALA A 59 12.85 -3.45 -13.33
CA ALA A 59 12.94 -2.42 -12.30
C ALA A 59 12.89 -3.00 -10.87
N LYS A 60 12.14 -4.10 -10.66
CA LYS A 60 12.15 -4.83 -9.39
C LYS A 60 13.51 -5.50 -9.13
N GLU A 61 14.12 -6.08 -10.15
CA GLU A 61 15.47 -6.68 -10.07
C GLU A 61 16.52 -5.64 -9.66
N LYS A 62 16.41 -4.40 -10.16
CA LYS A 62 17.28 -3.29 -9.73
C LYS A 62 17.14 -2.92 -8.24
N LEU A 63 16.00 -3.23 -7.63
CA LEU A 63 15.71 -2.95 -6.22
C LEU A 63 15.91 -4.17 -5.32
N ALA A 64 16.29 -5.33 -5.87
CA ALA A 64 16.53 -6.52 -5.09
C ALA A 64 17.69 -6.29 -4.09
N PRO A 65 17.67 -6.93 -2.90
CA PRO A 65 18.79 -6.91 -1.98
C PRO A 65 20.09 -7.34 -2.66
N ALA A 66 21.21 -6.72 -2.26
CA ALA A 66 22.55 -7.03 -2.75
C ALA A 66 23.03 -8.42 -2.30
#